data_AF-A0A6V7IWF7-F1
#
_entry.id   AF-A0A6V7IWF7-F1
#
_cell.length_a   1.000
_cell.length_b   1.000
_cell.length_c   1.000
_cell.angle_alpha   90.00
_cell.angle_beta   90.00
_cell.angle_gamma   90.00
#
_symmetry.space_group_name_H-M   'P 1'
#
loop_
_entity.id
_entity.type
_entity.pdbx_description
1 polymer ?
#
loop_
_entity_poly.entity_id
_entity_poly.type
_entity_poly.pdbx_seq_one_letter_code
_entity_poly.pdbx_strand_id
1 'polypeptide(L)' 'YKSLSDSERRRLEHDEDRLLCTLLHNLTAILVMLNVNKIEVKRKVRRLLGKSHIGLIYSQELNQLLDQIDNL' A
#
# COMPACT_ATOMS: atom_id res chain seq x y z
N TYR A 1 -5.51 -21.51 2.83
CA TYR A 1 -5.99 -21.04 4.15
C TYR A 1 -6.52 -22.12 5.08
N LYS A 2 -7.53 -22.92 4.70
CA LYS A 2 -8.21 -23.86 5.63
C LYS A 2 -7.38 -25.06 6.11
N SER A 3 -6.34 -25.44 5.36
CA SER A 3 -5.42 -26.53 5.70
C SER A 3 -4.09 -26.05 6.31
N LEU A 4 -3.92 -24.74 6.46
CA LEU A 4 -2.70 -24.16 7.01
C LEU A 4 -2.79 -24.10 8.52
N SER A 5 -1.65 -24.33 9.19
CA SER A 5 -1.48 -23.95 10.58
C SER A 5 -1.65 -22.43 10.74
N ASP A 6 -1.94 -21.98 11.97
CA ASP A 6 -2.11 -20.55 12.23
C ASP A 6 -0.81 -19.75 11.99
N SER A 7 0.36 -20.36 12.20
CA SER A 7 1.64 -19.73 11.91
C SER A 7 1.87 -19.56 10.41
N GLU A 8 1.56 -20.58 9.60
CA GLU A 8 1.66 -20.48 8.14
C GLU A 8 0.65 -19.48 7.57
N ARG A 9 -0.56 -19.44 8.12
CA ARG A 9 -1.58 -18.45 7.75
C ARG A 9 -1.08 -17.04 8.02
N ARG A 10 -0.60 -16.76 9.23
CA ARG A 10 -0.06 -15.42 9.59
C ARG A 10 1.15 -15.03 8.76
N ARG A 11 2.03 -15.98 8.44
CA ARG A 11 3.17 -15.70 7.54
C ARG A 11 2.70 -15.30 6.15
N LEU A 12 1.74 -16.02 5.58
CA LEU A 12 1.18 -15.69 4.27
C LEU A 12 0.44 -14.36 4.28
N GLU A 13 -0.36 -14.06 5.31
CA GLU A 13 -1.01 -12.76 5.46
C GLU A 13 0.01 -11.62 5.48
N HIS A 14 1.13 -11.80 6.18
CA HIS A 14 2.23 -10.84 6.20
C HIS A 14 2.92 -10.69 4.82
N ASP A 15 3.13 -11.80 4.11
CA ASP A 15 3.70 -11.77 2.76
C ASP A 15 2.76 -11.09 1.74
N GLU A 16 1.44 -11.30 1.87
CA GLU A 16 0.41 -10.63 1.09
C GLU A 16 0.37 -9.12 1.37
N ASP A 17 0.43 -8.72 2.64
CA ASP A 17 0.51 -7.31 3.04
C ASP A 17 1.75 -6.63 2.44
N ARG A 18 2.91 -7.29 2.49
CA ARG A 18 4.15 -6.79 1.89
C ARG A 18 4.02 -6.61 0.38
N LEU A 19 3.43 -7.58 -0.31
CA LEU A 19 3.20 -7.51 -1.76
C LEU A 19 2.27 -6.34 -2.10
N LEU A 20 1.19 -6.17 -1.34
CA LEU A 20 0.21 -5.11 -1.57
C LEU A 20 0.78 -3.73 -1.27
N CYS A 21 1.60 -3.60 -0.21
CA CYS A 21 2.35 -2.38 0.09
C CYS A 21 3.24 -1.99 -1.09
N THR A 22 4.03 -2.95 -1.59
CA THR A 22 4.93 -2.76 -2.74
C THR A 22 4.17 -2.32 -3.99
N LEU A 23 3.01 -2.94 -4.26
CA LEU A 23 2.17 -2.57 -5.40
C LEU A 23 1.63 -1.14 -5.28
N LEU A 24 1.15 -0.73 -4.11
CA LEU A 24 0.64 0.63 -3.88
C LEU A 24 1.76 1.68 -3.94
N HIS A 25 2.96 1.34 -3.47
CA HIS A 25 4.15 2.18 -3.62
C HIS A 25 4.47 2.39 -5.10
N ASN A 26 4.58 1.31 -5.88
CA ASN A 26 4.88 1.38 -7.31
C ASN A 26 3.80 2.11 -8.11
N LEU A 27 2.52 1.89 -7.78
CA LEU A 27 1.41 2.62 -8.38
C LEU A 27 1.53 4.12 -8.10
N THR A 28 1.88 4.50 -6.88
CA THR A 28 2.11 5.91 -6.51
C THR A 28 3.23 6.51 -7.36
N ALA A 29 4.38 5.82 -7.47
CA ALA A 29 5.51 6.26 -8.28
C ALA A 29 5.12 6.44 -9.76
N ILE A 30 4.45 5.45 -10.36
CA ILE A 30 4.00 5.51 -11.76
C ILE A 30 3.07 6.71 -11.98
N LEU A 31 2.09 6.94 -11.10
CA LEU A 31 1.16 8.06 -11.24
C LEU A 31 1.87 9.42 -11.15
N VAL A 32 2.85 9.55 -10.26
CA VAL A 32 3.69 10.75 -10.17
C VAL A 32 4.53 10.93 -11.43
N MET A 33 5.19 9.88 -11.93
CA MET A 33 6.00 9.92 -13.16
C MET A 33 5.17 10.27 -14.41
N LEU A 34 3.88 9.94 -14.43
CA LEU A 34 2.94 10.31 -15.49
C LEU A 34 2.33 11.71 -15.32
N ASN A 35 2.83 12.52 -14.37
CA ASN A 35 2.32 13.86 -14.06
C ASN A 35 0.82 13.90 -13.72
N VAL A 36 0.29 12.84 -13.11
CA VAL A 36 -1.09 12.84 -12.60
C VAL A 36 -1.18 13.85 -11.46
N ASN A 37 -2.29 14.58 -11.38
CA ASN A 37 -2.52 15.55 -10.31
C ASN A 37 -2.29 14.93 -8.92
N LYS A 38 -1.38 15.51 -8.12
CA LYS A 38 -0.95 14.97 -6.82
C LYS A 38 -2.10 14.76 -5.82
N ILE A 39 -3.13 15.62 -5.84
CA ILE A 39 -4.32 15.48 -5.00
C ILE A 39 -5.10 14.23 -5.39
N GLU A 40 -5.23 13.98 -6.69
CA GLU A 40 -5.88 12.79 -7.23
C GLU A 40 -5.11 11.50 -6.90
N VAL A 41 -3.77 11.54 -6.99
CA VAL A 41 -2.90 10.43 -6.56
C VAL A 41 -3.13 10.10 -5.09
N LYS A 42 -2.99 11.09 -4.21
CA LYS A 42 -3.23 10.93 -2.76
C LYS A 42 -4.61 10.35 -2.48
N ARG A 43 -5.65 10.88 -3.11
CA ARG A 43 -7.04 10.41 -2.96
C ARG A 43 -7.20 8.97 -3.41
N LYS A 44 -6.70 8.61 -4.60
CA LYS A 44 -6.80 7.27 -5.17
C LYS A 44 -6.07 6.25 -4.31
N VAL A 45 -4.82 6.52 -3.93
CA VAL A 45 -4.00 5.57 -3.16
C VAL A 45 -4.53 5.41 -1.74
N ARG A 46 -4.95 6.47 -1.04
CA ARG A 46 -5.61 6.34 0.28
C ARG A 46 -6.88 5.51 0.24
N ARG A 47 -7.68 5.65 -0.83
CA ARG A 47 -8.90 4.86 -1.01
C ARG A 47 -8.59 3.38 -1.26
N LEU A 48 -7.51 3.07 -1.99
CA LEU A 48 -7.07 1.69 -2.18
C LEU A 48 -6.54 1.11 -0.87
N LEU A 49 -5.65 1.84 -0.18
CA LEU A 49 -5.11 1.47 1.12
C LEU A 49 -6.21 1.13 2.13
N GLY A 50 -7.24 1.97 2.25
CA GLY A 50 -8.37 1.74 3.17
C GLY A 50 -9.21 0.50 2.84
N LYS A 51 -9.17 -0.01 1.60
CA LYS A 51 -9.86 -1.23 1.17
C LYS A 51 -8.98 -2.47 1.25
N SER A 52 -7.67 -2.28 1.23
CA SER A 52 -6.67 -3.35 1.23
C SER A 52 -6.53 -4.04 2.58
N HIS A 53 -6.95 -3.39 3.67
CA HIS A 53 -6.86 -3.91 5.04
C HIS A 53 -5.46 -4.41 5.45
N ILE A 54 -4.40 -3.81 4.89
CA ILE A 54 -3.03 -4.19 5.23
C ILE A 54 -2.68 -3.83 6.67
N GLY A 55 -1.73 -4.57 7.25
CA GLY A 55 -1.20 -4.33 8.57
C GLY A 55 -0.73 -2.89 8.81
N LEU A 56 -0.82 -2.45 10.07
CA LEU A 56 -0.57 -1.07 10.49
C LEU A 56 0.80 -0.55 10.02
N ILE A 57 1.84 -1.37 10.11
CA ILE A 57 3.22 -1.01 9.74
C ILE A 57 3.27 -0.58 8.25
N TYR A 58 2.72 -1.40 7.36
CA TYR A 58 2.68 -1.10 5.92
C TYR A 58 1.75 0.08 5.59
N SER A 59 0.65 0.21 6.31
CA SER A 59 -0.26 1.36 6.15
C SER A 59 0.42 2.68 6.54
N GLN A 60 1.21 2.69 7.63
CA GLN A 60 1.97 3.86 8.04
C GLN A 60 3.04 4.24 7.02
N GLU A 61 3.77 3.26 6.48
CA GLU A 61 4.77 3.47 5.42
C GLU A 61 4.16 4.15 4.19
N LEU A 62 3.01 3.66 3.71
CA LEU A 62 2.33 4.28 2.57
C LEU A 62 1.77 5.66 2.89
N ASN A 63 1.23 5.89 4.08
CA ASN A 63 0.76 7.23 4.45
C ASN A 63 1.90 8.24 4.47
N GLN A 64 3.07 7.87 5.00
CA GLN A 64 4.28 8.70 4.98
C GLN A 64 4.72 9.00 3.55
N LEU A 65 4.73 8.01 2.66
CA LEU A 65 5.00 8.22 1.23
C LEU A 65 4.04 9.26 0.63
N LEU A 66 2.73 9.12 0.88
CA LEU A 66 1.71 10.01 0.33
C LEU A 66 1.81 11.45 0.87
N ASP A 67 2.27 11.62 2.10
CA ASP A 67 2.49 12.96 2.68
C ASP A 67 3.71 13.65 2.05
N GLN A 68 4.70 12.88 1.58
CA GLN A 68 5.90 13.40 0.91
C GLN A 68 5.71 13.66 -0.59
N ILE A 69 4.58 13.29 -1.21
CA ILE A 69 4.34 13.49 -2.65
C ILE A 69 4.49 14.95 -3.10
N ASP A 70 4.18 15.91 -2.23
CA ASP A 70 4.31 17.33 -2.62
C ASP A 70 5.77 17.77 -2.74
N ASN A 71 6.69 17.03 -2.10
CA ASN A 71 8.14 17.25 -2.14
C ASN A 71 8.85 16.47 -3.28
N LEU A 72 8.11 15.67 -4.05
CA LEU A 72 8.59 14.91 -5.22
C LEU A 72 8.30 15.63 -6.53
#